data_AF-M7BKP8-F1
#
_entry.id   AF-M7BKP8-F1
#
_cell.length_a   1.000
_cell.length_b   1.000
_cell.length_c   1.000
_cell.angle_alpha   90.00
_cell.angle_beta   90.00
_cell.angle_gamma   90.00
#
_symmetry.space_group_name_H-M   'P 1'
#
loop_
_entity.id
_entity.type
_entity.pdbx_description
1 polymer ?
#
loop_
_entity_poly.entity_id
_entity_poly.type
_entity_poly.pdbx_seq_one_letter_code
_entity_poly.pdbx_strand_id
1 'polypeptide(L)'
;MDSIDSELKMKMKKARVTESMRISSMTSHDYALPVFVYTRLSYRDDPLFFLSKQDLISTIGESAALGASGIVIWGDMNLTSSEGNCTKVKQFVTTELGVYIINVTKAAEVCSKHLCQNNGRCIRRKWKALDYLHLNPKNFKIEASEDQEFTVRGEASSTDLEVMSQKFVCHCYQGYEGADCRKVQTSDKQPGNSADFLLPSTLVMISLLSLPFYFLSVNL
;
A
#
# COMPACT_ATOMS: atom_id res chain seq x y z
N MET A 1 31.49 -2.10 -15.40
CA MET A 1 30.22 -1.55 -14.86
C MET A 1 30.08 -2.15 -13.49
N ASP A 2 30.47 -1.38 -12.48
CA ASP A 2 30.97 -1.93 -11.21
C ASP A 2 29.98 -2.81 -10.48
N SER A 3 30.47 -3.99 -10.11
CA SER A 3 29.81 -5.03 -9.36
C SER A 3 29.57 -4.59 -7.92
N ILE A 4 28.67 -3.63 -7.71
CA ILE A 4 28.05 -3.52 -6.38
C ILE A 4 27.40 -4.88 -6.14
N ASP A 5 27.97 -5.61 -5.19
CA ASP A 5 27.55 -6.94 -4.81
C ASP A 5 26.03 -6.96 -4.60
N SER A 6 25.38 -7.98 -5.17
CA SER A 6 23.92 -8.15 -5.11
C SER A 6 23.42 -8.17 -3.66
N GLU A 7 24.23 -8.69 -2.73
CA GLU A 7 23.93 -8.71 -1.31
C GLU A 7 23.97 -7.29 -0.71
N LEU A 8 24.98 -6.49 -1.09
CA LEU A 8 25.09 -5.10 -0.66
C LEU A 8 23.90 -4.25 -1.15
N LYS A 9 23.46 -4.42 -2.41
CA LYS A 9 22.26 -3.74 -2.94
C LYS A 9 21.02 -4.08 -2.11
N MET A 10 20.83 -5.35 -1.79
CA MET A 10 19.70 -5.82 -0.97
C MET A 10 19.74 -5.21 0.43
N LYS A 11 20.92 -5.21 1.09
CA LYS A 11 21.11 -4.60 2.41
C LYS A 11 20.77 -3.11 2.41
N MET A 12 21.20 -2.37 1.38
CA MET A 12 20.89 -0.94 1.26
C MET A 12 19.39 -0.66 1.12
N LYS A 13 18.70 -1.42 0.24
CA LYS A 13 17.24 -1.29 0.04
C LYS A 13 16.51 -1.54 1.36
N LYS A 14 16.84 -2.65 2.05
CA LYS A 14 16.28 -3.03 3.35
C LYS A 14 16.52 -1.97 4.44
N ALA A 15 17.73 -1.44 4.52
CA ALA A 15 18.09 -0.44 5.53
C ALA A 15 17.24 0.84 5.36
N ARG A 16 17.06 1.30 4.11
CA ARG A 16 16.23 2.49 3.82
C ARG A 16 14.79 2.30 4.27
N VAL A 17 14.16 1.18 3.90
CA VAL A 17 12.77 0.90 4.31
C VAL A 17 12.65 0.76 5.82
N THR A 18 13.57 0.01 6.45
CA THR A 18 13.57 -0.18 7.91
C THR A 18 13.66 1.15 8.64
N GLU A 19 14.53 2.04 8.19
CA GLU A 19 14.69 3.36 8.79
C GLU A 19 13.44 4.23 8.58
N SER A 20 12.84 4.21 7.40
CA SER A 20 11.58 4.92 7.15
C SER A 20 10.45 4.43 8.07
N MET A 21 10.35 3.12 8.30
CA MET A 21 9.36 2.54 9.23
C MET A 21 9.63 2.91 10.69
N ARG A 22 10.90 3.02 11.08
CA ARG A 22 11.30 3.48 12.42
C ARG A 22 10.85 4.93 12.63
N ILE A 23 11.18 5.82 11.69
CA ILE A 23 10.82 7.24 11.75
C ILE A 23 9.29 7.42 11.73
N SER A 24 8.57 6.65 10.91
CA SER A 24 7.10 6.77 10.84
C SER A 24 6.40 6.44 12.15
N SER A 25 7.03 5.66 13.03
CA SER A 25 6.51 5.27 14.35
C SER A 25 6.96 6.20 15.47
N MET A 26 7.78 7.22 15.20
CA MET A 26 8.33 8.15 16.20
C MET A 26 7.62 9.51 16.21
N THR A 27 6.42 9.59 15.65
CA THR A 27 5.65 10.83 15.63
C THR A 27 4.83 11.00 16.90
N SER A 28 4.24 12.18 17.10
CA SER A 28 3.33 12.44 18.22
C SER A 28 1.96 11.76 18.08
N HIS A 29 1.68 11.15 16.92
CA HIS A 29 0.44 10.40 16.70
C HIS A 29 0.48 9.06 17.42
N ASP A 30 -0.69 8.53 17.77
CA ASP A 30 -0.88 7.19 18.32
C ASP A 30 -0.85 6.08 17.24
N TYR A 31 -0.51 6.43 16.01
CA TYR A 31 -0.33 5.52 14.88
C TYR A 31 0.94 5.85 14.09
N ALA A 32 1.46 4.85 13.38
CA ALA A 32 2.58 5.06 12.47
C ALA A 32 2.13 5.72 11.16
N LEU A 33 2.87 6.72 10.69
CA LEU A 33 2.59 7.35 9.41
C LEU A 33 2.71 6.37 8.23
N PRO A 34 1.95 6.55 7.15
CA PRO A 34 2.07 5.72 5.97
C PRO A 34 3.43 5.96 5.28
N VAL A 35 4.07 4.87 4.85
CA VAL A 35 5.36 4.91 4.15
C VAL A 35 5.18 4.41 2.72
N PHE A 36 5.47 5.27 1.75
CA PHE A 36 5.44 4.93 0.33
C PHE A 36 6.87 4.90 -0.22
N VAL A 37 7.31 3.74 -0.68
CA VAL A 37 8.68 3.54 -1.14
C VAL A 37 8.77 3.84 -2.63
N TYR A 38 9.62 4.80 -3.01
CA TYR A 38 9.93 5.07 -4.42
C TYR A 38 10.77 3.94 -5.01
N THR A 39 10.32 3.36 -6.12
CA THR A 39 11.02 2.30 -6.85
C THR A 39 11.11 2.61 -8.33
N ARG A 40 12.19 2.15 -8.98
CA ARG A 40 12.39 2.27 -10.43
C ARG A 40 12.03 0.96 -11.12
N LEU A 41 11.62 1.05 -12.38
CA LEU A 41 11.40 -0.12 -13.25
C LEU A 41 12.70 -0.74 -13.75
N SER A 42 13.76 0.06 -13.83
CA SER A 42 15.03 -0.28 -14.46
C SER A 42 16.22 0.19 -13.64
N TYR A 43 17.41 -0.33 -13.98
CA TYR A 43 18.65 0.08 -13.34
C TYR A 43 18.98 1.52 -13.72
N ARG A 44 19.65 2.24 -12.81
CA ARG A 44 19.89 3.68 -12.96
C ARG A 44 20.64 4.04 -14.24
N ASP A 45 21.58 3.20 -14.64
CA ASP A 45 22.51 3.50 -15.73
C ASP A 45 22.00 2.99 -17.09
N ASP A 46 20.95 2.17 -17.10
CA ASP A 46 20.32 1.65 -18.32
C ASP A 46 18.79 1.62 -18.15
N PRO A 47 18.08 2.64 -18.68
CA PRO A 47 16.64 2.76 -18.55
C PRO A 47 15.85 1.58 -19.12
N LEU A 48 16.37 0.86 -20.13
CA LEU A 48 15.66 -0.27 -20.75
C LEU A 48 16.11 -1.62 -20.21
N PHE A 49 17.07 -1.64 -19.29
CA PHE A 49 17.42 -2.84 -18.53
C PHE A 49 16.53 -2.91 -17.29
N PHE A 50 15.43 -3.65 -17.41
CA PHE A 50 14.43 -3.78 -16.35
C PHE A 50 14.91 -4.66 -15.19
N LEU A 51 14.31 -4.44 -14.02
CA LEU A 51 14.64 -5.20 -12.82
C LEU A 51 14.33 -6.69 -13.00
N SER A 52 15.29 -7.53 -12.59
CA SER A 52 15.09 -8.98 -12.55
C SER A 52 14.02 -9.35 -11.51
N LYS A 53 13.47 -10.56 -11.59
CA LYS A 53 12.59 -11.11 -10.54
C LYS A 53 13.21 -11.03 -9.14
N GLN A 54 14.51 -11.31 -9.01
CA GLN A 54 15.22 -11.21 -7.73
C GLN A 54 15.30 -9.76 -7.22
N ASP A 55 15.43 -8.80 -8.14
CA ASP A 55 15.41 -7.38 -7.79
C ASP A 55 14.02 -6.89 -7.40
N LEU A 56 12.96 -7.38 -8.06
CA LEU A 56 11.58 -7.14 -7.64
C LEU A 56 11.31 -7.66 -6.22
N ILE A 57 11.86 -8.85 -5.89
CA ILE A 57 11.80 -9.43 -4.53
C ILE A 57 12.53 -8.54 -3.53
N SER A 58 13.78 -8.18 -3.81
CA SER A 58 14.58 -7.36 -2.90
C SER A 58 14.18 -5.87 -2.83
N THR A 59 13.25 -5.41 -3.67
CA THR A 59 12.71 -4.03 -3.67
C THR A 59 11.26 -4.00 -3.18
N ILE A 60 10.33 -4.35 -4.05
CA ILE A 60 8.89 -4.31 -3.80
C ILE A 60 8.51 -5.37 -2.76
N GLY A 61 9.05 -6.58 -2.89
CA GLY A 61 8.81 -7.66 -1.92
C GLY A 61 9.30 -7.30 -0.52
N GLU A 62 10.53 -6.77 -0.41
CA GLU A 62 11.10 -6.33 0.86
C GLU A 62 10.30 -5.17 1.46
N SER A 63 9.82 -4.24 0.64
CA SER A 63 8.97 -3.12 1.09
C SER A 63 7.66 -3.61 1.69
N ALA A 64 6.97 -4.53 1.01
CA ALA A 64 5.73 -5.13 1.50
C ALA A 64 5.97 -5.96 2.78
N ALA A 65 7.02 -6.78 2.81
CA ALA A 65 7.35 -7.62 3.96
C ALA A 65 7.69 -6.79 5.22
N LEU A 66 8.24 -5.58 5.06
CA LEU A 66 8.52 -4.67 6.18
C LEU A 66 7.32 -3.79 6.56
N GLY A 67 6.18 -3.93 5.88
CA GLY A 67 4.96 -3.20 6.20
C GLY A 67 4.87 -1.80 5.59
N ALA A 68 5.57 -1.50 4.50
CA ALA A 68 5.31 -0.25 3.77
C ALA A 68 3.82 -0.15 3.38
N SER A 69 3.27 1.06 3.40
CA SER A 69 1.88 1.31 3.01
C SER A 69 1.67 1.20 1.50
N GLY A 70 2.73 1.34 0.72
CA GLY A 70 2.70 1.16 -0.72
C GLY A 70 4.03 1.49 -1.37
N ILE A 71 4.02 1.50 -2.69
CA ILE A 71 5.16 1.90 -3.52
C ILE A 71 4.73 2.97 -4.51
N VAL A 72 5.68 3.80 -4.94
CA VAL A 72 5.53 4.70 -6.07
C VAL A 72 6.51 4.28 -7.14
N ILE A 73 6.00 3.89 -8.30
CA ILE A 73 6.83 3.50 -9.43
C ILE A 73 7.21 4.77 -10.20
N TRP A 74 8.50 5.02 -10.32
CA TRP A 74 9.05 6.12 -11.09
C TRP A 74 9.78 5.61 -12.33
N GLY A 75 9.59 6.31 -13.44
CA GLY A 75 10.21 6.03 -14.72
C GLY A 75 10.90 7.26 -15.29
N ASP A 76 12.01 7.05 -15.99
CA ASP A 76 12.68 8.10 -16.76
C ASP A 76 11.88 8.41 -18.04
N MET A 77 11.93 9.65 -18.53
CA MET A 77 11.28 10.03 -19.79
C MET A 77 11.77 9.20 -20.99
N ASN A 78 12.99 8.66 -20.91
CA ASN A 78 13.54 7.74 -21.91
C ASN A 78 12.75 6.43 -22.06
N LEU A 79 12.01 6.00 -21.04
CA LEU A 79 11.14 4.81 -21.12
C LEU A 79 9.99 4.99 -22.11
N THR A 80 9.58 6.23 -22.35
CA THR A 80 8.43 6.58 -23.19
C THR A 80 8.84 7.42 -24.41
N SER A 81 10.13 7.44 -24.75
CA SER A 81 10.66 8.33 -25.81
C SER A 81 10.40 7.84 -27.24
N SER A 82 10.00 6.58 -27.40
CA SER A 82 9.67 5.99 -28.70
C SER A 82 8.65 4.88 -28.57
N GLU A 83 7.96 4.54 -29.67
CA GLU A 83 7.04 3.40 -29.74
C GLU A 83 7.73 2.09 -29.34
N GLY A 84 8.97 1.89 -29.78
CA GLY A 84 9.76 0.71 -29.40
C GLY A 84 10.05 0.62 -27.91
N ASN A 85 10.34 1.75 -27.25
CA ASN A 85 10.56 1.79 -25.80
C ASN A 85 9.25 1.54 -25.04
N CYS A 86 8.16 2.20 -25.45
CA CYS A 86 6.83 1.96 -24.87
C CYS A 86 6.41 0.48 -25.00
N THR A 87 6.70 -0.16 -26.13
CA THR A 87 6.41 -1.58 -26.36
C THR A 87 7.19 -2.49 -25.39
N LYS A 88 8.48 -2.21 -25.17
CA LYS A 88 9.30 -2.93 -24.18
C LYS A 88 8.77 -2.75 -22.76
N VAL A 89 8.39 -1.52 -22.38
CA VAL A 89 7.81 -1.23 -21.07
C VAL A 89 6.48 -1.97 -20.91
N LYS A 90 5.59 -1.92 -21.91
CA LYS A 90 4.32 -2.65 -21.91
C LYS A 90 4.54 -4.15 -21.71
N GLN A 91 5.50 -4.74 -22.42
CA GLN A 91 5.83 -6.15 -22.26
C GLN A 91 6.28 -6.46 -20.83
N PHE A 92 7.24 -5.69 -20.29
CA PHE A 92 7.72 -5.89 -18.91
C PHE A 92 6.61 -5.74 -17.86
N VAL A 93 5.74 -4.74 -18.01
CA VAL A 93 4.59 -4.52 -17.11
C VAL A 93 3.62 -5.69 -17.16
N THR A 94 3.30 -6.20 -18.35
CA THR A 94 2.30 -7.26 -18.53
C THR A 94 2.80 -8.64 -18.13
N THR A 95 4.08 -8.96 -18.34
CA THR A 95 4.59 -10.32 -18.14
C THR A 95 5.36 -10.55 -16.85
N GLU A 96 6.00 -9.52 -16.29
CA GLU A 96 6.89 -9.67 -15.14
C GLU A 96 6.43 -8.82 -13.95
N LEU A 97 6.45 -7.50 -14.11
CA LEU A 97 6.18 -6.58 -13.01
C LEU A 97 4.73 -6.71 -12.52
N GLY A 98 3.75 -6.68 -13.42
CA GLY A 98 2.34 -6.71 -13.06
C GLY A 98 1.97 -8.03 -12.36
N VAL A 99 2.45 -9.16 -12.87
CA VAL A 99 2.29 -10.47 -12.21
C VAL A 99 2.87 -10.44 -10.81
N TYR A 100 4.06 -9.85 -10.62
CA TYR A 100 4.71 -9.75 -9.32
C TYR A 100 3.97 -8.80 -8.36
N ILE A 101 3.50 -7.65 -8.83
CA ILE A 101 2.68 -6.70 -8.05
C ILE A 101 1.43 -7.40 -7.55
N ILE A 102 0.69 -8.09 -8.43
CA ILE A 102 -0.54 -8.79 -8.07
C ILE A 102 -0.27 -9.89 -7.05
N ASN A 103 0.83 -10.64 -7.22
CA ASN A 103 1.25 -11.66 -6.26
C ASN A 103 1.45 -11.06 -4.85
N VAL A 104 2.25 -10.01 -4.74
CA VAL A 104 2.56 -9.38 -3.44
C VAL A 104 1.34 -8.71 -2.82
N THR A 105 0.58 -7.95 -3.62
CA THR A 105 -0.63 -7.25 -3.17
C THR A 105 -1.65 -8.24 -2.64
N LYS A 106 -1.93 -9.31 -3.40
CA LYS A 106 -2.92 -10.29 -2.97
C LYS A 106 -2.46 -11.11 -1.77
N ALA A 107 -1.16 -11.41 -1.66
CA ALA A 107 -0.62 -12.05 -0.47
C ALA A 107 -0.73 -11.16 0.78
N ALA A 108 -0.52 -9.85 0.64
CA ALA A 108 -0.70 -8.89 1.73
C ALA A 108 -2.17 -8.78 2.16
N GLU A 109 -3.12 -8.78 1.21
CA GLU A 109 -4.56 -8.82 1.50
C GLU A 109 -4.95 -10.09 2.27
N VAL A 110 -4.52 -11.27 1.79
CA VAL A 110 -4.79 -12.55 2.46
C VAL A 110 -4.24 -12.55 3.88
N CYS A 111 -3.01 -12.05 4.05
CA CYS A 111 -2.38 -11.96 5.36
C CYS A 111 -3.12 -10.99 6.29
N SER A 112 -3.47 -9.79 5.82
CA SER A 112 -4.24 -8.80 6.58
C SER A 112 -5.59 -9.34 7.02
N LYS A 113 -6.31 -10.00 6.10
CA LYS A 113 -7.61 -10.63 6.38
C LYS A 113 -7.49 -11.71 7.45
N HIS A 114 -6.52 -12.62 7.31
CA HIS A 114 -6.43 -13.78 8.18
C HIS A 114 -5.81 -13.46 9.56
N LEU A 115 -4.69 -12.74 9.58
CA LEU A 115 -3.93 -12.50 10.81
C LEU A 115 -4.42 -11.25 11.54
N CYS A 116 -4.83 -10.23 10.79
CA CYS A 116 -5.06 -8.88 11.32
C CYS A 116 -6.51 -8.41 11.22
N GLN A 117 -7.45 -9.30 10.91
CA GLN A 117 -8.89 -9.00 10.80
C GLN A 117 -9.23 -7.87 9.82
N ASN A 118 -8.41 -7.64 8.79
CA ASN A 118 -8.44 -6.44 7.90
C ASN A 118 -8.22 -5.09 8.62
N ASN A 119 -7.87 -5.11 9.90
CA ASN A 119 -7.65 -3.94 10.74
C ASN A 119 -6.16 -3.65 10.96
N GLY A 120 -5.30 -4.26 10.17
CA GLY A 120 -3.86 -4.07 10.23
C GLY A 120 -3.15 -4.68 9.03
N ARG A 121 -1.87 -4.34 8.91
CA ARG A 121 -0.97 -4.90 7.89
C ARG A 121 -0.04 -5.93 8.52
N CYS A 122 0.33 -6.93 7.74
CA CYS A 122 1.34 -7.89 8.14
C CYS A 122 2.75 -7.31 8.00
N ILE A 123 3.58 -7.49 9.03
CA ILE A 123 5.00 -7.16 9.02
C ILE A 123 5.81 -8.41 9.36
N ARG A 124 6.98 -8.56 8.72
CA ARG A 124 7.86 -9.70 8.91
C ARG A 124 8.32 -9.76 10.36
N ARG A 125 8.07 -10.90 11.01
CA ARG A 125 8.39 -11.13 12.43
C ARG A 125 9.87 -10.93 12.73
N LYS A 126 10.73 -11.57 11.92
CA LYS A 126 12.19 -11.48 12.06
C LYS A 126 12.74 -10.55 11.00
N TRP A 127 13.13 -9.34 11.38
CA TRP A 127 13.58 -8.34 10.42
C TRP A 127 14.76 -8.82 9.55
N LYS A 128 15.67 -9.67 10.05
CA LYS A 128 16.80 -10.24 9.28
C LYS A 128 16.42 -11.41 8.36
N ALA A 129 15.27 -12.05 8.57
CA ALA A 129 14.85 -13.18 7.75
C ALA A 129 14.53 -12.74 6.31
N LEU A 130 14.49 -13.70 5.39
CA LEU A 130 14.14 -13.53 3.97
C LEU A 130 12.72 -14.02 3.69
N ASP A 131 11.80 -13.74 4.60
CA ASP A 131 10.39 -14.04 4.43
C ASP A 131 9.71 -12.91 3.65
N TYR A 132 8.95 -13.27 2.62
CA TYR A 132 8.25 -12.35 1.74
C TYR A 132 6.76 -12.71 1.67
N LEU A 133 5.92 -11.71 1.45
CA LEU A 133 4.49 -11.91 1.22
C LEU A 133 4.29 -12.29 -0.25
N HIS A 134 4.23 -13.58 -0.53
CA HIS A 134 3.92 -14.13 -1.85
C HIS A 134 2.80 -15.17 -1.75
N LEU A 135 1.96 -15.22 -2.77
CA LEU A 135 0.98 -16.29 -2.96
C LEU A 135 1.69 -17.61 -3.24
N ASN A 136 1.13 -18.70 -2.72
CA ASN A 136 1.59 -20.05 -3.03
C ASN A 136 1.11 -20.44 -4.45
N PRO A 137 2.02 -20.69 -5.42
CA PRO A 137 1.64 -21.00 -6.80
C PRO A 137 0.91 -22.35 -6.95
N LYS A 138 0.89 -23.20 -5.91
CA LYS A 138 0.09 -24.43 -5.92
C LYS A 138 -1.41 -24.17 -5.74
N ASN A 139 -1.75 -23.09 -5.03
CA ASN A 139 -3.12 -22.78 -4.64
C ASN A 139 -3.67 -21.54 -5.35
N PHE A 140 -2.79 -20.69 -5.87
CA PHE A 140 -3.17 -19.50 -6.62
C PHE A 140 -2.62 -19.53 -8.05
N LYS A 141 -3.43 -19.04 -8.98
CA LYS A 141 -3.05 -18.81 -10.37
C LYS A 141 -3.32 -17.36 -10.73
N ILE A 142 -2.30 -16.68 -11.26
CA ILE A 142 -2.40 -15.30 -11.76
C ILE A 142 -2.44 -15.39 -13.29
N GLU A 143 -3.49 -14.84 -13.89
CA GLU A 143 -3.70 -14.83 -15.34
C GLU A 143 -3.78 -13.36 -15.80
N ALA A 144 -2.94 -13.00 -16.77
CA ALA A 144 -3.04 -11.72 -17.47
C ALA A 144 -3.95 -11.89 -18.69
N SER A 145 -4.94 -11.02 -18.84
CA SER A 145 -5.79 -10.97 -20.03
C SER A 145 -5.10 -10.21 -21.17
N GLU A 146 -5.61 -10.37 -22.39
CA GLU A 146 -5.15 -9.60 -23.56
C GLU A 146 -5.37 -8.08 -23.36
N ASP A 147 -6.38 -7.71 -22.58
CA ASP A 147 -6.69 -6.33 -22.19
C ASP A 147 -5.78 -5.78 -21.08
N GLN A 148 -4.74 -6.52 -20.69
CA GLN A 148 -3.76 -6.14 -19.66
C GLN A 148 -4.35 -6.05 -18.24
N GLU A 149 -5.48 -6.72 -18.02
CA GLU A 149 -6.06 -6.91 -16.70
C GLU A 149 -5.49 -8.18 -16.06
N PHE A 150 -5.29 -8.17 -14.74
CA PHE A 150 -4.82 -9.33 -14.01
C PHE A 150 -5.95 -9.93 -13.19
N THR A 151 -6.18 -11.23 -13.36
CA THR A 151 -7.12 -12.00 -12.55
C THR A 151 -6.37 -12.99 -11.67
N VAL A 152 -6.84 -13.17 -10.43
CA VAL A 152 -6.27 -14.13 -9.49
C VAL A 152 -7.33 -15.16 -9.15
N ARG A 153 -7.05 -16.43 -9.45
CA ARG A 153 -7.90 -17.57 -9.09
C ARG A 153 -7.27 -18.36 -7.94
N GLY A 154 -8.12 -18.94 -7.11
CA GLY A 154 -7.71 -19.79 -5.98
C GLY A 154 -7.86 -19.14 -4.62
N GLU A 155 -7.50 -19.89 -3.59
CA GLU A 155 -7.64 -19.49 -2.18
C GLU A 155 -6.49 -20.06 -1.35
N ALA A 156 -6.16 -19.40 -0.24
CA ALA A 156 -5.10 -19.86 0.65
C ALA A 156 -5.55 -21.12 1.41
N SER A 157 -4.71 -22.15 1.39
CA SER A 157 -4.91 -23.35 2.20
C SER A 157 -4.63 -23.08 3.69
N SER A 158 -5.12 -23.93 4.58
CA SER A 158 -4.78 -23.86 6.01
C SER A 158 -3.27 -23.86 6.27
N THR A 159 -2.50 -24.63 5.49
CA THR A 159 -1.04 -24.66 5.56
C THR A 159 -0.42 -23.33 5.16
N ASP A 160 -0.94 -22.66 4.12
CA ASP A 160 -0.43 -21.33 3.72
C ASP A 160 -0.64 -20.32 4.85
N LEU A 161 -1.81 -20.34 5.46
CA LEU A 161 -2.21 -19.46 6.55
C LEU A 161 -1.39 -19.69 7.83
N GLU A 162 -1.05 -20.96 8.12
CA GLU A 162 -0.16 -21.31 9.22
C GLU A 162 1.27 -20.80 8.98
N VAL A 163 1.79 -21.00 7.76
CA VAL A 163 3.11 -20.45 7.37
C VAL A 163 3.12 -18.92 7.48
N MET A 164 2.06 -18.23 7.07
CA MET A 164 1.94 -16.78 7.25
C MET A 164 1.99 -16.40 8.74
N SER A 165 1.24 -17.09 9.59
CA SER A 165 1.17 -16.85 11.04
C SER A 165 2.53 -17.04 11.74
N GLN A 166 3.35 -17.99 11.27
CA GLN A 166 4.70 -18.19 11.79
C GLN A 166 5.65 -17.05 11.40
N LYS A 167 5.54 -16.54 10.17
CA LYS A 167 6.51 -15.60 9.57
C LYS A 167 6.17 -14.12 9.78
N PHE A 168 4.90 -13.80 9.99
CA PHE A 168 4.40 -12.43 10.08
C PHE A 168 3.67 -12.16 11.39
N VAL A 169 3.61 -10.88 11.75
CA VAL A 169 2.82 -10.34 12.86
C VAL A 169 2.04 -9.12 12.38
N CYS A 170 1.03 -8.71 13.13
CA CYS A 170 0.24 -7.55 12.77
C CYS A 170 0.86 -6.24 13.26
N HIS A 171 0.74 -5.22 12.42
CA HIS A 171 0.82 -3.82 12.77
C HIS A 171 -0.57 -3.23 12.52
N CYS A 172 -1.28 -2.88 13.60
CA CYS A 172 -2.67 -2.44 13.52
C CYS A 172 -2.79 -1.03 12.93
N TYR A 173 -3.90 -0.79 12.23
CA TYR A 173 -4.26 0.54 11.77
C TYR A 173 -4.75 1.40 12.94
N GLN A 174 -4.84 2.70 12.71
CA GLN A 174 -5.32 3.66 13.70
C GLN A 174 -6.69 3.21 14.26
N GLY A 175 -6.83 3.25 15.59
CA GLY A 175 -8.05 2.84 16.28
C GLY A 175 -8.14 1.34 16.56
N TYR A 176 -7.15 0.53 16.20
CA TYR A 176 -7.11 -0.90 16.49
C TYR A 176 -5.87 -1.30 17.31
N GLU A 177 -6.00 -2.36 18.10
CA GLU A 177 -4.92 -2.86 18.95
C GLU A 177 -5.03 -4.38 19.19
N GLY A 178 -4.02 -4.92 19.88
CA GLY A 178 -3.87 -6.35 20.16
C GLY A 178 -3.03 -7.07 19.11
N ALA A 179 -2.74 -8.34 19.36
CA ALA A 179 -1.86 -9.15 18.51
C ALA A 179 -2.45 -9.42 17.10
N ASP A 180 -3.79 -9.42 16.98
CA ASP A 180 -4.54 -9.69 15.75
C ASP A 180 -5.41 -8.50 15.29
N CYS A 181 -5.23 -7.32 15.90
CA CYS A 181 -5.99 -6.10 15.58
C CYS A 181 -7.53 -6.21 15.71
N ARG A 182 -8.01 -7.13 16.56
CA ARG A 182 -9.44 -7.31 16.80
C ARG A 182 -10.03 -6.26 17.73
N LYS A 183 -9.24 -5.74 18.66
CA LYS A 183 -9.71 -4.79 19.67
C LYS A 183 -9.73 -3.39 19.09
N VAL A 184 -10.79 -2.64 19.37
CA VAL A 184 -10.88 -1.21 19.08
C VAL A 184 -10.26 -0.45 20.25
N GLN A 185 -9.40 0.52 19.96
CA GLN A 185 -8.87 1.41 20.97
C GLN A 185 -10.01 2.29 21.48
N THR A 186 -10.43 2.08 22.73
CA THR A 186 -11.34 3.01 23.41
C THR A 186 -10.57 4.28 23.74
N SER A 187 -11.01 5.40 23.18
CA SER A 187 -10.43 6.71 23.46
C SER A 187 -10.76 7.15 24.89
N ASP A 188 -10.10 6.58 25.90
CA ASP A 188 -10.05 7.15 27.25
C ASP A 188 -9.06 8.33 27.29
N LYS A 189 -9.23 9.25 26.34
CA LYS A 189 -8.73 10.61 26.46
C LYS A 189 -9.96 11.49 26.56
N GLN A 190 -10.43 11.69 27.79
CA GLN A 190 -11.05 12.97 28.13
C GLN A 190 -10.13 14.07 27.57
N PRO A 191 -10.62 14.98 26.71
CA PRO A 191 -9.86 16.17 26.42
C PRO A 191 -9.75 16.92 27.75
N GLY A 192 -8.53 16.92 28.32
CA GLY A 192 -8.20 17.76 29.45
C GLY A 192 -8.59 19.20 29.12
N ASN A 193 -9.33 19.81 30.04
CA ASN A 193 -9.73 21.21 30.07
C ASN A 193 -8.82 22.11 29.23
N SER A 194 -9.31 22.52 28.07
CA SER A 194 -8.82 23.71 27.38
C SER A 194 -9.98 24.68 27.35
N ALA A 195 -9.87 25.67 28.25
CA ALA A 195 -10.61 26.92 28.38
C ALA A 195 -11.87 27.12 27.51
N ASP A 196 -12.96 27.44 28.19
CA ASP A 196 -14.14 28.10 27.66
C ASP A 196 -13.79 29.17 26.60
N PHE A 197 -14.10 28.89 25.34
CA PHE A 197 -14.33 29.91 24.33
C PHE A 197 -15.81 29.84 23.93
N LEU A 198 -16.65 30.54 24.71
CA LEU A 198 -18.02 30.84 24.34
C LEU A 198 -18.01 31.81 23.14
N LEU A 199 -18.42 31.32 21.96
CA LEU A 199 -18.85 32.18 20.85
C LEU A 199 -20.38 32.31 20.90
N PRO A 200 -20.95 33.53 20.96
CA PRO A 200 -22.40 33.70 20.95
C PRO A 200 -22.94 33.44 19.54
N SER A 201 -23.84 32.46 19.43
CA SER A 201 -24.57 32.16 18.20
C SER A 201 -25.63 33.24 17.97
N THR A 202 -25.39 34.16 17.03
CA THR A 202 -26.45 35.02 16.48
C THR A 202 -27.22 34.24 15.41
N LEU A 203 -28.43 33.82 15.76
CA LEU A 203 -29.43 33.25 14.84
C LEU A 203 -29.93 34.35 13.90
N VAL A 204 -29.55 34.30 12.62
CA VAL A 204 -30.23 35.06 11.56
C VAL A 204 -31.38 34.20 11.03
N MET A 205 -32.59 34.47 11.53
CA MET A 205 -33.84 33.92 11.00
C MET A 205 -34.21 34.67 9.72
N ILE A 206 -34.07 34.03 8.56
CA ILE A 206 -34.63 34.55 7.30
C ILE A 206 -36.11 34.14 7.25
N SER A 207 -36.98 35.12 7.49
CA SER A 207 -38.43 34.99 7.34
C SER A 207 -38.82 35.06 5.86
N LEU A 208 -39.26 33.92 5.30
CA LEU A 208 -39.98 33.86 4.04
C LEU A 208 -41.41 34.36 4.26
N LEU A 209 -41.65 35.65 4.00
CA LEU A 209 -43.00 36.20 3.85
C LEU A 209 -43.45 36.02 2.40
N SER A 210 -44.43 35.14 2.23
CA SER A 210 -45.28 34.99 1.06
C SER A 210 -45.99 36.29 0.70
N LEU A 211 -45.92 36.69 -0.58
CA LEU A 211 -46.91 37.59 -1.19
C LEU A 211 -47.55 36.89 -2.41
N PRO A 212 -48.86 37.11 -2.65
CA PRO A 212 -49.70 36.23 -3.43
C PRO A 212 -49.72 36.58 -4.93
N PHE A 213 -50.11 35.57 -5.70
CA PHE A 213 -50.53 35.61 -7.10
C PHE A 213 -51.16 36.93 -7.56
N TYR A 214 -50.65 37.48 -8.67
CA TYR A 214 -51.48 38.10 -9.70
C TYR A 214 -51.07 37.56 -11.07
N PHE A 215 -52.03 36.87 -11.69
CA PHE A 215 -52.08 36.55 -13.11
C PHE A 215 -51.92 37.82 -13.95
N LEU A 216 -51.18 37.75 -15.06
CA LEU A 216 -51.75 38.01 -16.38
C LEU A 216 -50.84 37.46 -17.49
N SER A 217 -51.47 36.65 -18.34
CA SER A 217 -51.12 36.26 -19.70
C SER A 217 -50.48 37.36 -20.55
N VAL A 218 -49.56 37.00 -21.45
CA VAL A 218 -49.71 37.07 -22.92
C VAL A 218 -48.49 36.41 -23.60
N ASN A 219 -48.78 35.48 -24.51
CA ASN A 219 -47.83 34.93 -25.49
C ASN A 219 -47.39 36.01 -26.48
N LEU A 220 -46.08 36.10 -26.76
CA LEU A 220 -45.50 35.79 -28.07
C LEU A 220 -44.00 35.55 -27.93
#